data_AF-A0A7X6TMJ0-F1
#
_entry.id   AF-A0A7X6TMJ0-F1
#
_cell.length_a   1.000
_cell.length_b   1.000
_cell.length_c   1.000
_cell.angle_alpha   90.00
_cell.angle_beta   90.00
_cell.angle_gamma   90.00
#
_symmetry.space_group_name_H-M   'P 1'
#
loop_
_entity.id
_entity.type
_entity.pdbx_description
1 polymer ?
#
loop_
_entity_poly.entity_id
_entity_poly.type
_entity_poly.pdbx_seq_one_letter_code
_entity_poly.pdbx_strand_id
1 'polypeptide(L)'
;ILGSILSSLSKWFSGMPRAILVLIITVMTGYYFITQSSKLYRFLLRFIPRKDFIRKIFTATSQLAVTLFRIIGGYVVLMFVTLAEAFVGFLIVGLPNPFLWSIVAAVVDLLPILGITTTLIPISVYFFIQSSPLQGVGILIMMVVIIIIRRLIEPIILGSAMRLHPIVTILSMIIGIMIYGISGILLGPLAFVILRELFITFEAETKIRNYFKLTSGSKHNAGKADKV
;
A
#
# COMPACT_ATOMS: atom_id res chain seq x y z
N ILE A 1 11.39 -33.77 -41.89
CA ILE A 1 11.55 -34.97 -41.03
C ILE A 1 12.96 -35.04 -40.42
N LEU A 2 14.04 -35.08 -41.23
CA LEU A 2 15.41 -35.13 -40.69
C LEU A 2 15.79 -33.89 -39.85
N GLY A 3 15.48 -32.67 -40.30
CA GLY A 3 15.76 -31.44 -39.53
C GLY A 3 14.94 -31.28 -38.24
N SER A 4 13.71 -31.80 -38.21
CA SER A 4 12.87 -31.83 -37.00
C SER A 4 13.38 -32.86 -35.98
N ILE A 5 13.93 -33.99 -36.46
CA ILE A 5 14.60 -34.98 -35.60
C ILE A 5 15.89 -34.40 -35.04
N LEU A 6 16.71 -33.74 -35.87
CA LEU A 6 18.00 -33.17 -35.45
C LEU A 6 17.83 -32.02 -34.43
N SER A 7 16.83 -31.16 -34.63
CA SER A 7 16.53 -30.07 -33.68
C SER A 7 15.93 -30.58 -32.37
N SER A 8 15.16 -31.66 -32.39
CA SER A 8 14.70 -32.33 -31.18
C SER A 8 15.88 -32.95 -30.43
N LEU A 9 16.77 -33.65 -31.14
CA LEU A 9 17.97 -34.26 -30.55
C LEU A 9 18.91 -33.22 -29.91
N SER A 10 19.09 -32.07 -30.58
CA SER A 10 19.88 -30.94 -30.08
C SER A 10 19.28 -30.30 -28.81
N LYS A 11 17.94 -30.18 -28.73
CA LYS A 11 17.24 -29.68 -27.55
C LYS A 11 17.39 -30.61 -26.34
N TRP A 12 17.36 -31.92 -26.57
CA TRP A 12 17.64 -32.90 -25.52
C TRP A 12 19.08 -32.80 -25.02
N PHE A 13 20.05 -32.76 -25.94
CA PHE A 13 21.47 -32.70 -25.58
C PHE A 13 21.85 -31.40 -24.85
N SER A 14 21.30 -30.26 -25.27
CA SER A 14 21.53 -28.96 -24.61
C SER A 14 20.82 -28.83 -23.25
N GLY A 15 19.78 -29.63 -22.97
CA GLY A 15 19.07 -29.67 -21.69
C GLY A 15 19.73 -30.56 -20.62
N MET A 16 20.55 -31.54 -21.02
CA MET A 16 21.17 -32.51 -20.11
C MET A 16 22.02 -31.88 -19.00
N PRO A 17 22.89 -30.88 -19.26
CA PRO A 17 23.71 -30.28 -18.21
C PRO A 17 22.86 -29.61 -17.11
N ARG A 18 21.76 -28.94 -17.50
CA ARG A 18 20.83 -28.32 -16.55
C ARG A 18 20.10 -29.37 -15.72
N ALA A 19 19.65 -30.46 -16.35
CA ALA A 19 18.98 -31.56 -15.65
C ALA A 19 19.90 -32.21 -14.60
N ILE A 20 21.18 -32.41 -14.93
CA ILE A 20 22.19 -32.96 -14.01
C ILE A 20 22.42 -32.00 -12.83
N LEU A 21 22.56 -30.70 -13.08
CA LEU A 21 22.71 -29.71 -12.01
C LEU A 21 21.49 -29.67 -11.07
N VAL A 22 20.28 -29.66 -11.62
CA VAL A 22 19.04 -29.68 -10.83
C VAL A 22 18.94 -30.97 -10.02
N LEU A 23 19.29 -32.11 -10.60
CA LEU A 23 19.32 -33.40 -9.88
C LEU A 23 20.28 -33.34 -8.69
N ILE A 24 21.52 -32.88 -8.90
CA ILE A 24 22.54 -32.77 -7.84
C ILE A 24 22.04 -31.83 -6.73
N ILE A 25 21.54 -30.65 -7.08
CA ILE A 25 21.02 -29.67 -6.10
C ILE A 25 19.84 -30.25 -5.34
N THR A 26 18.92 -30.95 -6.02
CA THR A 26 17.73 -31.55 -5.41
C THR A 26 18.12 -32.65 -4.42
N VAL A 27 19.05 -33.54 -4.80
CA VAL A 27 19.55 -34.61 -3.93
C VAL A 27 20.31 -34.03 -2.72
N MET A 28 21.19 -33.04 -2.94
CA MET A 28 21.88 -32.34 -1.86
C MET A 28 20.89 -31.67 -0.91
N THR A 29 19.92 -30.93 -1.44
CA THR A 29 18.89 -30.26 -0.65
C THR A 29 18.08 -31.28 0.15
N GLY A 30 17.60 -32.35 -0.48
CA GLY A 30 16.89 -33.43 0.19
C GLY A 30 17.70 -34.08 1.31
N TYR A 31 18.98 -34.35 1.07
CA TYR A 31 19.90 -34.86 2.08
C TYR A 31 20.01 -33.91 3.28
N TYR A 32 20.25 -32.61 3.04
CA TYR A 32 20.33 -31.59 4.08
C TYR A 32 19.02 -31.44 4.85
N PHE A 33 17.86 -31.52 4.18
CA PHE A 33 16.55 -31.47 4.82
C PHE A 33 16.33 -32.64 5.80
N ILE A 34 16.78 -33.85 5.44
CA ILE A 34 16.64 -35.04 6.29
C ILE A 34 17.60 -34.98 7.47
N THR A 35 18.90 -34.71 7.24
CA THR A 35 19.92 -34.68 8.32
C THR A 35 19.78 -33.48 9.26
N GLN A 36 19.36 -32.32 8.74
CA GLN A 36 19.21 -31.10 9.53
C GLN A 36 17.76 -30.79 9.91
N SER A 37 16.87 -31.77 9.79
CA SER A 37 15.45 -31.68 10.13
C SER A 37 15.20 -31.05 11.50
N SER A 38 16.01 -31.34 12.51
CA SER A 38 15.89 -30.74 13.86
C SER A 38 16.33 -29.27 13.96
N LYS A 39 17.24 -28.80 13.09
CA LYS A 39 17.65 -27.38 12.98
C LYS A 39 16.66 -26.60 12.14
N LEU A 40 16.19 -27.19 11.05
CA LEU A 40 15.13 -26.64 10.20
C LEU A 40 13.81 -26.52 10.96
N TYR A 41 13.41 -27.54 11.73
CA TYR A 41 12.24 -27.48 12.59
C TYR A 41 12.34 -26.36 13.63
N ARG A 42 13.49 -26.21 14.31
CA ARG A 42 13.72 -25.10 15.25
C ARG A 42 13.80 -23.73 14.60
N PHE A 43 14.21 -23.65 13.33
CA PHE A 43 14.18 -22.43 12.53
C PHE A 43 12.75 -22.08 12.13
N LEU A 44 11.97 -23.05 11.64
CA LEU A 44 10.55 -22.90 11.28
C LEU A 44 9.68 -22.58 12.50
N LEU A 45 9.93 -23.20 13.65
CA LEU A 45 9.25 -22.88 14.91
C LEU A 45 9.51 -21.46 15.42
N ARG A 46 10.55 -20.75 14.95
CA ARG A 46 10.74 -19.30 15.24
C ARG A 46 9.86 -18.41 14.38
N PHE A 47 9.30 -18.93 13.27
CA PHE A 47 8.33 -18.25 12.44
C PHE A 47 6.88 -18.61 12.82
N ILE A 48 6.67 -19.66 13.62
CA ILE A 48 5.35 -19.98 14.17
C ILE A 48 5.09 -19.10 15.38
N PRO A 49 4.15 -18.14 15.29
CA PRO A 49 3.94 -17.21 16.37
C PRO A 49 3.17 -17.87 17.52
N ARG A 50 3.60 -17.63 18.77
CA ARG A 50 2.89 -18.10 19.97
C ARG A 50 1.51 -17.42 20.08
N LYS A 51 0.59 -18.02 20.85
CA LYS A 51 -0.78 -17.53 21.08
C LYS A 51 -0.89 -16.05 21.49
N ASP A 52 0.16 -15.46 22.07
CA ASP A 52 0.24 -14.02 22.39
C ASP A 52 0.41 -13.12 21.14
N PHE A 53 1.03 -13.63 20.08
CA PHE A 53 1.15 -12.96 18.78
C PHE A 53 -0.19 -12.93 18.03
N ILE A 54 -1.07 -13.92 18.23
CA ILE A 54 -2.42 -13.90 17.66
C ILE A 54 -3.25 -12.77 18.30
N ARG A 55 -3.13 -12.56 19.63
CA ARG A 55 -3.74 -11.39 20.29
C ARG A 55 -3.14 -10.06 19.82
N LYS A 56 -1.82 -10.01 19.62
CA LYS A 56 -1.14 -8.80 19.12
C LYS A 56 -1.49 -8.47 17.67
N ILE A 57 -1.62 -9.48 16.80
CA ILE A 57 -2.18 -9.35 15.45
C ILE A 57 -3.63 -8.88 15.52
N PHE A 58 -4.43 -9.36 16.46
CA PHE A 58 -5.82 -8.92 16.61
C PHE A 58 -5.93 -7.44 17.02
N THR A 59 -4.97 -6.92 17.79
CA THR A 59 -4.83 -5.47 17.99
C THR A 59 -4.26 -4.74 16.76
N ALA A 60 -3.37 -5.35 15.97
CA ALA A 60 -2.87 -4.75 14.73
C ALA A 60 -3.96 -4.68 13.63
N THR A 61 -4.86 -5.67 13.54
CA THR A 61 -6.03 -5.63 12.66
C THR A 61 -7.02 -4.54 13.09
N SER A 62 -7.15 -4.28 14.40
CA SER A 62 -7.93 -3.12 14.88
C SER A 62 -7.32 -1.79 14.45
N GLN A 63 -5.99 -1.66 14.42
CA GLN A 63 -5.30 -0.44 13.97
C GLN A 63 -5.35 -0.26 12.45
N LEU A 64 -5.31 -1.36 11.68
CA LEU A 64 -5.55 -1.32 10.23
C LEU A 64 -6.99 -0.89 9.92
N ALA A 65 -7.97 -1.44 10.62
CA ALA A 65 -9.37 -1.01 10.49
C ALA A 65 -9.53 0.49 10.82
N VAL A 66 -8.91 0.96 11.90
CA VAL A 66 -8.91 2.39 12.27
C VAL A 66 -8.24 3.26 11.20
N THR A 67 -7.15 2.79 10.59
CA THR A 67 -6.43 3.53 9.53
C THR A 67 -7.26 3.59 8.25
N LEU A 68 -7.90 2.49 7.86
CA LEU A 68 -8.84 2.46 6.74
C LEU A 68 -10.04 3.37 6.99
N PHE A 69 -10.63 3.34 8.19
CA PHE A 69 -11.71 4.26 8.58
C PHE A 69 -11.27 5.73 8.54
N ARG A 70 -10.04 6.04 8.95
CA ARG A 70 -9.48 7.40 8.86
C ARG A 70 -9.25 7.84 7.41
N ILE A 71 -8.78 6.94 6.54
CA ILE A 71 -8.61 7.21 5.11
C ILE A 71 -9.97 7.45 4.46
N ILE A 72 -10.96 6.59 4.71
CA ILE A 72 -12.33 6.77 4.22
C ILE A 72 -12.91 8.09 4.74
N GLY A 73 -12.74 8.39 6.03
CA GLY A 73 -13.14 9.69 6.60
C GLY A 73 -12.44 10.87 5.93
N GLY A 74 -11.17 10.73 5.58
CA GLY A 74 -10.42 11.73 4.81
C GLY A 74 -11.00 11.96 3.42
N TYR A 75 -11.38 10.90 2.71
CA TYR A 75 -12.06 10.99 1.42
C TYR A 75 -13.45 11.62 1.53
N VAL A 76 -14.18 11.39 2.62
CA VAL A 76 -15.44 12.08 2.89
C VAL A 76 -15.23 13.58 3.08
N VAL A 77 -14.19 14.00 3.82
CA VAL A 77 -13.85 15.43 3.95
C VAL A 77 -13.49 16.04 2.59
N LEU A 78 -12.67 15.35 1.79
CA LEU A 78 -12.34 15.79 0.42
C LEU A 78 -13.60 15.93 -0.44
N MET A 79 -14.54 15.00 -0.34
CA MET A 79 -15.82 15.08 -1.05
C MET A 79 -16.61 16.34 -0.68
N PHE A 80 -16.65 16.73 0.59
CA PHE A 80 -17.31 17.97 1.02
C PHE A 80 -16.58 19.23 0.54
N VAL A 81 -15.25 19.21 0.51
CA VAL A 81 -14.44 20.31 -0.07
C VAL A 81 -14.77 20.45 -1.55
N THR A 82 -14.71 19.35 -2.31
CA THR A 82 -15.05 19.33 -3.72
C THR A 82 -16.50 19.78 -3.96
N LEU A 83 -17.45 19.36 -3.13
CA LEU A 83 -18.85 19.80 -3.21
C LEU A 83 -18.97 21.33 -3.07
N ALA A 84 -18.31 21.91 -2.07
CA ALA A 84 -18.36 23.35 -1.81
C ALA A 84 -17.73 24.15 -2.95
N GLU A 85 -16.53 23.76 -3.39
CA GLU A 85 -15.83 24.39 -4.52
C GLU A 85 -16.63 24.25 -5.82
N ALA A 86 -17.18 23.06 -6.07
CA ALA A 86 -17.99 22.78 -7.24
C ALA A 86 -19.26 23.65 -7.25
N PHE A 87 -19.94 23.74 -6.12
CA PHE A 87 -21.16 24.53 -5.98
C PHE A 87 -20.91 26.02 -6.21
N VAL A 88 -19.89 26.59 -5.57
CA VAL A 88 -19.51 28.00 -5.73
C VAL A 88 -19.09 28.28 -7.17
N GLY A 89 -18.27 27.41 -7.77
CA GLY A 89 -17.85 27.59 -9.17
C GLY A 89 -19.01 27.50 -10.16
N PHE A 90 -19.94 26.56 -9.97
CA PHE A 90 -21.13 26.44 -10.82
C PHE A 90 -22.10 27.62 -10.66
N LEU A 91 -22.20 28.20 -9.47
CA LEU A 91 -22.95 29.45 -9.26
C LEU A 91 -22.34 30.62 -10.03
N ILE A 92 -21.01 30.77 -9.99
CA ILE A 92 -20.29 31.85 -10.70
C ILE A 92 -20.44 31.71 -12.22
N VAL A 93 -20.35 30.48 -12.73
CA VAL A 93 -20.52 30.19 -14.16
C VAL A 93 -21.98 30.38 -14.62
N GLY A 94 -22.94 30.35 -13.69
CA GLY A 94 -24.37 30.44 -14.01
C GLY A 94 -24.95 29.13 -14.53
N LEU A 95 -24.47 27.99 -14.02
CA LEU A 95 -24.95 26.66 -14.42
C LEU A 95 -26.38 26.42 -13.92
N PRO A 96 -27.29 25.86 -14.74
CA PRO A 96 -28.61 25.45 -14.25
C PRO A 96 -28.47 24.30 -13.25
N ASN A 97 -29.20 24.39 -12.12
CA ASN A 97 -29.14 23.42 -11.02
C ASN A 97 -27.72 23.17 -10.48
N PRO A 98 -27.01 24.22 -10.01
CA PRO A 98 -25.61 24.11 -9.60
C PRO A 98 -25.43 23.15 -8.42
N PHE A 99 -26.43 23.05 -7.54
CA PHE A 99 -26.42 22.12 -6.41
C PHE A 99 -26.42 20.65 -6.87
N LEU A 100 -27.30 20.27 -7.79
CA LEU A 100 -27.36 18.89 -8.30
C LEU A 100 -26.06 18.48 -8.98
N TRP A 101 -25.53 19.34 -9.86
CA TRP A 101 -24.27 19.06 -10.55
C TRP A 101 -23.07 19.01 -9.60
N SER A 102 -23.07 19.82 -8.54
CA SER A 102 -22.01 19.76 -7.51
C SER A 102 -22.00 18.45 -6.75
N ILE A 103 -23.18 17.88 -6.44
CA ILE A 103 -23.29 16.56 -5.81
C ILE A 103 -22.76 15.47 -6.74
N VAL A 104 -23.18 15.48 -8.01
CA VAL A 104 -22.68 14.52 -9.01
C VAL A 104 -21.16 14.60 -9.13
N ALA A 105 -20.62 15.81 -9.23
CA ALA A 105 -19.19 16.03 -9.30
C ALA A 105 -18.47 15.51 -8.05
N ALA A 106 -18.96 15.80 -6.85
CA ALA A 106 -18.36 15.35 -5.59
C ALA A 106 -18.40 13.82 -5.43
N VAL A 107 -19.49 13.16 -5.84
CA VAL A 107 -19.61 11.70 -5.80
C VAL A 107 -18.65 11.05 -6.79
N VAL A 108 -18.56 11.57 -8.01
CA VAL A 108 -17.62 11.05 -9.03
C VAL A 108 -16.16 11.33 -8.64
N ASP A 109 -15.91 12.44 -7.96
CA ASP A 109 -14.58 12.82 -7.45
C ASP A 109 -14.04 11.86 -6.39
N LEU A 110 -14.90 11.06 -5.74
CA LEU A 110 -14.50 9.97 -4.85
C LEU A 110 -13.62 8.92 -5.58
N LEU A 111 -13.69 8.85 -6.91
CA LEU A 111 -12.84 8.00 -7.73
C LEU A 111 -11.44 8.62 -7.91
N PRO A 112 -10.35 8.01 -7.42
CA PRO A 112 -9.02 8.62 -7.42
C PRO A 112 -8.42 8.88 -8.81
N ILE A 113 -8.79 8.07 -9.81
CA ILE A 113 -8.21 8.12 -11.16
C ILE A 113 -9.06 8.98 -12.11
N LEU A 114 -10.38 8.89 -11.98
CA LEU A 114 -11.34 9.54 -12.88
C LEU A 114 -11.69 10.96 -12.39
N GLY A 115 -11.85 11.11 -11.07
CA GLY A 115 -11.99 12.39 -10.37
C GLY A 115 -13.04 13.34 -10.94
N ILE A 116 -12.94 14.60 -10.51
CA ILE A 116 -13.79 15.70 -10.99
C ILE A 116 -13.64 15.97 -12.50
N THR A 117 -12.50 15.63 -13.10
CA THR A 117 -12.27 15.76 -14.54
C THR A 117 -13.30 15.02 -15.38
N THR A 118 -13.77 13.86 -14.91
CA THR A 118 -14.77 13.05 -15.61
C THR A 118 -16.12 13.75 -15.68
N THR A 119 -16.45 14.59 -14.70
CA THR A 119 -17.69 15.35 -14.67
C THR A 119 -17.56 16.68 -15.42
N LEU A 120 -16.49 17.44 -15.21
CA LEU A 120 -16.37 18.80 -15.74
C LEU A 120 -16.03 18.84 -17.24
N ILE A 121 -15.32 17.84 -17.78
CA ILE A 121 -15.01 17.79 -19.22
C ILE A 121 -16.30 17.70 -20.07
N PRO A 122 -17.20 16.72 -19.85
CA PRO A 122 -18.45 16.65 -20.60
C PRO A 122 -19.33 17.90 -20.46
N ILE A 123 -19.39 18.50 -19.26
CA ILE A 123 -20.18 19.72 -19.04
C ILE A 123 -19.57 20.89 -19.81
N SER A 124 -18.24 21.05 -19.80
CA SER A 124 -17.56 22.09 -20.59
C SER A 124 -17.81 21.92 -22.10
N VAL A 125 -17.69 20.69 -22.61
CA VAL A 125 -17.98 20.36 -24.00
C VAL A 125 -19.44 20.69 -24.37
N TYR A 126 -20.39 20.38 -23.48
CA TYR A 126 -21.79 20.74 -23.67
C TYR A 126 -21.99 22.25 -23.87
N PHE A 127 -21.33 23.11 -23.08
CA PHE A 127 -21.42 24.57 -23.26
C PHE A 127 -20.78 25.08 -24.53
N PHE A 128 -19.69 24.45 -25.00
CA PHE A 128 -19.10 24.79 -26.29
C PHE A 128 -20.05 24.46 -27.45
N ILE A 129 -20.77 23.32 -27.38
CA ILE A 129 -21.76 22.95 -28.39
C ILE A 129 -22.96 23.92 -28.36
N GLN A 130 -23.38 24.36 -27.18
CA GLN A 130 -24.49 25.31 -27.00
C GLN A 130 -24.12 26.77 -27.30
N SER A 131 -23.03 27.01 -28.03
CA SER A 131 -22.57 28.36 -28.42
C SER A 131 -22.36 29.31 -27.23
N SER A 132 -22.02 28.76 -26.06
CA SER A 132 -21.78 29.51 -24.83
C SER A 132 -20.32 29.32 -24.35
N PRO A 133 -19.33 29.79 -25.13
CA PRO A 133 -17.91 29.50 -24.89
C PRO A 133 -17.39 30.06 -23.57
N LEU A 134 -17.95 31.18 -23.09
CA LEU A 134 -17.53 31.78 -21.82
C LEU A 134 -17.79 30.85 -20.62
N GLN A 135 -18.94 30.17 -20.63
CA GLN A 135 -19.30 29.19 -19.60
C GLN A 135 -18.44 27.93 -19.72
N GLY A 136 -18.22 27.44 -20.94
CA GLY A 136 -17.34 26.30 -21.22
C GLY A 136 -15.91 26.52 -20.71
N VAL A 137 -15.33 27.70 -20.97
CA VAL A 137 -14.01 28.09 -20.47
C VAL A 137 -14.03 28.28 -18.95
N GLY A 138 -15.07 28.89 -18.39
CA GLY A 138 -15.23 29.04 -16.93
C GLY A 138 -15.19 27.70 -16.19
N ILE A 139 -15.83 26.67 -16.75
CA ILE A 139 -15.80 25.30 -16.20
C ILE A 139 -14.40 24.68 -16.29
N LEU A 140 -13.64 24.91 -17.37
CA LEU A 140 -12.27 24.43 -17.48
C LEU A 140 -11.33 25.12 -16.47
N ILE A 141 -11.48 26.43 -16.28
CA ILE A 141 -10.68 27.16 -15.28
C ILE A 141 -10.99 26.62 -13.89
N MET A 142 -12.27 26.45 -13.58
CA MET A 142 -12.73 25.86 -12.33
C MET A 142 -12.18 24.44 -12.12
N MET A 143 -12.15 23.62 -13.17
CA MET A 143 -11.55 22.28 -13.13
C MET A 143 -10.08 22.34 -12.71
N VAL A 144 -9.29 23.25 -13.29
CA VAL A 144 -7.87 23.42 -12.93
C VAL A 144 -7.72 23.85 -11.48
N VAL A 145 -8.53 24.81 -11.02
CA VAL A 145 -8.52 25.28 -9.63
C VAL A 145 -8.80 24.15 -8.65
N ILE A 146 -9.87 23.37 -8.87
CA ILE A 146 -10.23 22.24 -8.00
C ILE A 146 -9.12 21.18 -7.99
N ILE A 147 -8.51 20.87 -9.15
CA ILE A 147 -7.40 19.91 -9.22
C ILE A 147 -6.20 20.39 -8.38
N ILE A 148 -5.86 21.68 -8.46
CA ILE A 148 -4.75 22.25 -7.68
C ILE A 148 -5.05 22.13 -6.19
N ILE A 149 -6.24 22.58 -5.76
CA ILE A 149 -6.62 22.53 -4.36
C ILE A 149 -6.62 21.08 -3.85
N ARG A 150 -7.20 20.15 -4.62
CA ARG A 150 -7.21 18.73 -4.28
C ARG A 150 -5.81 18.15 -4.11
N ARG A 151 -4.88 18.44 -5.03
CA ARG A 151 -3.48 17.98 -4.95
C ARG A 151 -2.75 18.50 -3.71
N LEU A 152 -3.15 19.65 -3.17
CA LEU A 152 -2.57 20.22 -1.95
C LEU A 152 -3.20 19.62 -0.68
N ILE A 153 -4.53 19.47 -0.67
CA ILE A 153 -5.29 19.05 0.52
C ILE A 153 -5.21 17.53 0.73
N GLU A 154 -5.27 16.73 -0.34
CA GLU A 154 -5.28 15.26 -0.28
C GLU A 154 -4.10 14.67 0.51
N PRO A 155 -2.82 15.05 0.27
CA PRO A 155 -1.71 14.52 1.07
C PRO A 155 -1.74 14.98 2.53
N ILE A 156 -2.29 16.16 2.84
CA ILE A 156 -2.40 16.67 4.22
C ILE A 156 -3.44 15.83 4.98
N ILE A 157 -4.62 15.64 4.38
CA ILE A 157 -5.71 14.87 4.99
C ILE A 157 -5.31 13.40 5.12
N LEU A 158 -4.79 12.78 4.06
CA LEU A 158 -4.43 11.35 4.08
C LEU A 158 -3.16 11.08 4.91
N GLY A 159 -2.19 12.00 4.93
CA GLY A 159 -1.02 11.91 5.80
C GLY A 159 -1.40 11.90 7.28
N SER A 160 -2.33 12.77 7.68
CA SER A 160 -2.88 12.81 9.05
C SER A 160 -3.66 11.54 9.40
N ALA A 161 -4.36 10.95 8.44
CA ALA A 161 -5.09 9.68 8.61
C ALA A 161 -4.15 8.50 8.91
N MET A 162 -2.96 8.50 8.32
CA MET A 162 -1.97 7.42 8.43
C MET A 162 -0.96 7.59 9.58
N ARG A 163 -1.02 8.68 10.36
CA ARG A 163 -0.04 9.03 11.42
C ARG A 163 1.42 8.96 10.93
N LEU A 164 1.64 9.21 9.64
CA LEU A 164 2.96 9.26 9.04
C LEU A 164 3.47 10.69 9.03
N HIS A 165 4.78 10.87 9.19
CA HIS A 165 5.40 12.16 8.99
C HIS A 165 5.21 12.58 7.52
N PRO A 166 4.80 13.83 7.20
CA PRO A 166 4.47 14.23 5.83
C PRO A 166 5.54 13.90 4.79
N ILE A 167 6.81 14.09 5.16
CA ILE A 167 7.98 13.74 4.33
C ILE A 167 7.99 12.24 3.97
N VAL A 168 7.66 11.37 4.93
CA VAL A 168 7.63 9.92 4.74
C VAL A 168 6.47 9.51 3.83
N THR A 169 5.32 10.16 3.97
CA THR A 169 4.18 9.96 3.05
C THR A 169 4.55 10.34 1.62
N ILE A 170 5.17 11.52 1.42
CA ILE A 170 5.62 11.98 0.10
C ILE A 170 6.65 11.01 -0.50
N LEU A 171 7.66 10.60 0.28
CA LEU A 171 8.66 9.63 -0.19
C LEU A 171 8.04 8.29 -0.56
N SER A 172 7.11 7.77 0.27
CA SER A 172 6.42 6.51 -0.01
C SER A 172 5.54 6.59 -1.26
N MET A 173 4.91 7.74 -1.53
CA MET A 173 4.18 8.00 -2.76
C MET A 173 5.11 8.00 -3.97
N ILE A 174 6.25 8.71 -3.91
CA ILE A 174 7.23 8.74 -5.01
C ILE A 174 7.74 7.33 -5.32
N ILE A 175 8.15 6.57 -4.29
CA ILE A 175 8.61 5.19 -4.44
C ILE A 175 7.49 4.30 -4.99
N GLY A 176 6.26 4.47 -4.48
CA GLY A 176 5.09 3.74 -4.96
C GLY A 176 4.82 4.00 -6.45
N ILE A 177 4.91 5.26 -6.89
CA ILE A 177 4.74 5.64 -8.30
C ILE A 177 5.77 4.97 -9.19
N MET A 178 7.03 4.89 -8.74
CA MET A 178 8.10 4.24 -9.51
C MET A 178 7.87 2.73 -9.71
N ILE A 179 7.17 2.06 -8.79
CA ILE A 179 6.96 0.60 -8.82
C ILE A 179 5.63 0.23 -9.50
N TYR A 180 4.56 0.95 -9.17
CA TYR A 180 3.18 0.61 -9.57
C TYR A 180 2.52 1.66 -10.49
N GLY A 181 3.23 2.73 -10.87
CA GLY A 181 2.66 3.83 -11.66
C GLY A 181 1.67 4.68 -10.84
N ILE A 182 0.64 5.23 -11.48
CA ILE A 182 -0.33 6.13 -10.80
C ILE A 182 -1.00 5.48 -9.59
N SER A 183 -1.30 4.18 -9.63
CA SER A 183 -1.87 3.45 -8.48
C SER A 183 -0.90 3.37 -7.28
N GLY A 184 0.39 3.59 -7.53
CA GLY A 184 1.45 3.71 -6.54
C GLY A 184 1.31 4.89 -5.57
N ILE A 185 0.55 5.93 -5.93
CA ILE A 185 0.24 7.06 -5.04
C ILE A 185 -0.49 6.58 -3.78
N LEU A 186 -1.41 5.61 -3.94
CA LEU A 186 -2.17 5.04 -2.83
C LEU A 186 -1.43 3.85 -2.21
N LEU A 187 -0.87 2.98 -3.05
CA LEU A 187 -0.22 1.73 -2.62
C LEU A 187 1.10 1.97 -1.88
N GLY A 188 1.84 3.03 -2.22
CA GLY A 188 3.13 3.37 -1.62
C GLY A 188 3.05 3.62 -0.11
N PRO A 189 2.24 4.59 0.35
CA PRO A 189 2.01 4.82 1.77
C PRO A 189 1.44 3.60 2.50
N LEU A 190 0.51 2.87 1.88
CA LEU A 190 -0.07 1.66 2.46
C LEU A 190 0.99 0.58 2.71
N ALA A 191 1.83 0.30 1.71
CA ALA A 191 2.92 -0.65 1.82
C ALA A 191 3.94 -0.23 2.88
N PHE A 192 4.26 1.07 2.96
CA PHE A 192 5.15 1.60 3.98
C PHE A 192 4.61 1.41 5.41
N VAL A 193 3.32 1.67 5.63
CA VAL A 193 2.68 1.44 6.94
C VAL A 193 2.77 -0.03 7.32
N ILE A 194 2.45 -0.95 6.40
CA ILE A 194 2.52 -2.39 6.65
C ILE A 194 3.95 -2.81 7.01
N LEU A 195 4.95 -2.35 6.25
CA LEU A 195 6.35 -2.65 6.50
C LEU A 195 6.82 -2.11 7.85
N ARG A 196 6.52 -0.85 8.16
CA ARG A 196 6.86 -0.22 9.45
C ARG A 196 6.28 -0.99 10.62
N GLU A 197 5.01 -1.38 10.53
CA GLU A 197 4.33 -2.10 11.60
C GLU A 197 4.91 -3.51 11.79
N LEU A 198 5.29 -4.17 10.69
CA LEU A 198 6.01 -5.44 10.71
C LEU A 198 7.38 -5.28 11.42
N PHE A 199 8.16 -4.26 11.04
CA PHE A 199 9.48 -3.98 11.62
C PHE A 199 9.42 -3.70 13.12
N ILE A 200 8.50 -2.84 13.56
CA ILE A 200 8.31 -2.53 14.99
C ILE A 200 7.93 -3.79 15.77
N THR A 201 7.08 -4.64 15.19
CA THR A 201 6.68 -5.91 15.80
C THR A 201 7.87 -6.86 15.99
N PHE A 202 8.74 -6.99 14.98
CA PHE A 202 9.97 -7.80 15.06
C PHE A 202 11.00 -7.26 16.07
N GLU A 203 11.15 -5.94 16.14
CA GLU A 203 12.10 -5.29 17.05
C GLU A 203 11.65 -5.39 18.52
N ALA A 204 10.35 -5.29 18.77
CA ALA A 204 9.77 -5.49 20.10
C ALA A 204 10.02 -6.91 20.63
N GLU A 205 9.91 -7.94 19.78
CA GLU A 205 10.19 -9.33 20.18
C GLU A 205 11.67 -9.57 20.50
N THR A 206 12.58 -8.95 19.74
CA THR A 206 14.02 -9.09 19.97
C THR A 206 14.47 -8.41 21.27
N LYS A 207 13.93 -7.23 21.60
CA LYS A 207 14.24 -6.52 22.85
C LYS A 207 13.74 -7.27 24.08
N ILE A 208 12.49 -7.77 24.05
CA ILE A 208 11.90 -8.53 25.16
C ILE A 208 12.65 -9.85 25.38
N ARG A 209 13.03 -10.55 24.30
CA ARG A 209 13.82 -11.79 24.37
C ARG A 209 15.18 -11.58 25.03
N ASN A 210 15.85 -10.46 24.76
CA ASN A 210 17.14 -10.16 25.37
C ASN A 210 16.99 -9.77 26.84
N TYR A 211 15.94 -9.02 27.21
CA TYR A 211 15.66 -8.67 28.60
C TYR A 211 15.37 -9.90 29.48
N PHE A 212 14.60 -10.86 28.94
CA PHE A 212 14.30 -12.11 29.65
C PHE A 212 15.51 -13.05 29.75
N LYS A 213 16.41 -13.04 28.76
CA LYS A 213 17.69 -13.77 28.84
C LYS A 213 18.61 -13.20 29.92
N LEU A 214 18.70 -11.87 30.05
CA LEU A 214 19.52 -11.20 31.05
C LEU A 214 18.99 -11.44 32.48
N THR A 215 17.66 -11.44 32.65
CA THR A 215 17.03 -11.67 33.97
C THR A 215 16.92 -13.15 34.34
N SER A 216 16.78 -14.09 33.39
CA SER A 216 16.78 -15.53 33.69
C SER A 216 18.18 -16.13 33.88
N GLY A 217 19.21 -15.55 33.25
CA GLY A 217 20.61 -15.93 33.48
C GLY A 217 21.15 -15.50 34.84
N SER A 218 20.63 -14.40 35.41
CA SER A 218 21.00 -13.92 36.75
C SER A 218 20.50 -14.84 37.87
N LYS A 219 19.29 -15.41 37.75
CA LYS A 219 18.74 -16.32 38.78
C LYS A 219 19.47 -17.67 38.88
N HIS A 220 20.16 -18.12 37.85
CA HIS A 220 20.93 -19.37 37.89
C HIS A 220 22.25 -19.24 38.66
N ASN A 221 22.86 -18.04 38.70
CA ASN A 221 24.10 -17.79 39.44
C ASN A 221 23.86 -17.36 40.90
N ALA A 222 22.73 -16.73 41.22
CA ALA A 222 22.40 -16.36 42.60
C ALA A 222 22.16 -17.59 43.51
N GLY A 223 21.55 -18.67 42.99
CA GLY A 223 21.30 -19.89 43.78
C GLY A 223 22.52 -20.77 44.06
N LYS A 224 23.69 -20.46 43.48
CA LYS A 224 24.98 -21.12 43.77
C LYS A 224 25.81 -20.37 44.80
N ALA A 225 25.59 -19.07 45.00
CA ALA A 225 26.33 -18.26 45.95
C ALA A 225 25.83 -18.45 47.41
N ASP A 226 24.56 -18.82 47.60
CA ASP A 226 23.97 -19.09 48.93
C ASP A 226 24.23 -20.53 49.45
N LYS A 227 25.09 -21.30 48.78
CA LYS A 227 25.43 -22.69 49.15
C LYS A 227 26.90 -22.89 49.53
N VAL A 228 27.64 -21.81 49.83
CA VAL A 228 29.02 -21.86 50.36
C VAL A 228 29.04 -21.33 51.78
#